data_AF-A0A0F9U356-F1
#
_entry.id   AF-A0A0F9U356-F1
#
_cell.length_a   1.000
_cell.length_b   1.000
_cell.length_c   1.000
_cell.angle_alpha   90.00
_cell.angle_beta   90.00
_cell.angle_gamma   90.00
#
_symmetry.space_group_name_H-M   'P 1'
#
loop_
_entity.id
_entity.type
_entity.pdbx_description
1 polymer ?
#
loop_
_entity_poly.entity_id
_entity_poly.type
_entity_poly.pdbx_seq_one_letter_code
_entity_poly.pdbx_strand_id
1 'polypeptide(L)'
;MTDSQNPFEEMMRQMQDMAKGFPAMDAFSPKGFEAMMGKMPKDMMETFFGNTMNPNGLDAKTRMLLTISGLTMQGAQNDIALRQAVIHAVEAGAHKQQVIETIGQMAVFAGIPAMTRAMEIAQGVLDDKEGDA
;
A
#
# COMPACT_ATOMS: atom_id res chain seq x y z
N MET A 1 -12.65 -49.19 12.97
CA MET A 1 -11.29 -48.66 12.74
C MET A 1 -10.92 -49.11 11.33
N THR A 2 -10.77 -48.30 10.29
CA THR A 2 -10.46 -46.87 10.15
C THR A 2 -10.92 -46.44 8.75
N ASP A 3 -11.83 -45.46 8.65
CA ASP A 3 -12.06 -44.76 7.40
C ASP A 3 -10.86 -43.82 7.19
N SER A 4 -9.84 -44.31 6.48
CA SER A 4 -8.74 -43.45 6.04
C SER A 4 -9.23 -42.65 4.84
N GLN A 5 -9.91 -41.53 5.10
CA GLN A 5 -10.07 -40.51 4.07
C GLN A 5 -8.68 -40.21 3.50
N ASN A 6 -8.55 -40.33 2.18
CA ASN A 6 -7.28 -40.13 1.51
C ASN A 6 -6.85 -38.67 1.77
N PRO A 7 -5.69 -38.43 2.41
CA PRO A 7 -5.27 -37.07 2.78
C PRO A 7 -5.21 -36.12 1.57
N PHE A 8 -4.99 -36.67 0.38
CA PHE A 8 -5.00 -35.92 -0.88
C PHE A 8 -6.39 -35.47 -1.29
N GLU A 9 -7.42 -36.28 -1.02
CA GLU A 9 -8.81 -35.98 -1.36
C GLU A 9 -9.37 -34.88 -0.44
N GLU A 10 -9.00 -34.92 0.83
CA GLU A 10 -9.33 -33.87 1.80
C GLU A 10 -8.60 -32.56 1.47
N MET A 11 -7.33 -32.63 1.07
CA MET A 11 -6.57 -31.48 0.57
C MET A 11 -7.19 -30.89 -0.71
N MET A 12 -7.62 -31.73 -1.66
CA MET A 12 -8.27 -31.28 -2.89
C MET A 12 -9.63 -30.63 -2.63
N ARG A 13 -10.39 -31.17 -1.67
CA ARG A 13 -11.67 -30.60 -1.25
C ARG A 13 -11.48 -29.27 -0.52
N GLN A 14 -10.48 -29.17 0.35
CA GLN A 14 -10.09 -27.92 1.01
C GLN A 14 -9.62 -26.86 0.00
N MET A 15 -8.85 -27.27 -1.02
CA MET A 15 -8.46 -26.40 -2.14
C MET A 15 -9.67 -25.91 -2.94
N GLN A 16 -10.64 -26.79 -3.23
CA GLN A 16 -11.87 -26.41 -3.93
C GLN A 16 -12.75 -25.48 -3.11
N ASP A 17 -12.89 -25.71 -1.81
CA ASP A 17 -13.69 -24.85 -0.93
C ASP A 17 -12.99 -23.50 -0.71
N MET A 18 -11.65 -23.46 -0.63
CA MET A 18 -10.90 -22.20 -0.72
C MET A 18 -11.16 -21.49 -2.05
N ALA A 19 -11.05 -22.20 -3.19
CA ALA A 19 -11.25 -21.60 -4.51
C ALA A 19 -12.66 -21.04 -4.71
N LYS A 20 -13.68 -21.62 -4.07
CA LYS A 20 -15.06 -21.09 -4.05
C LYS A 20 -15.21 -19.88 -3.12
N GLY A 21 -14.42 -19.81 -2.05
CA GLY A 21 -14.42 -18.69 -1.09
C GLY A 21 -13.54 -17.51 -1.52
N PHE A 22 -12.58 -17.73 -2.42
CA PHE A 22 -11.83 -16.66 -3.06
C PHE A 22 -12.65 -16.08 -4.22
N PRO A 23 -13.00 -14.77 -4.20
CA PRO A 23 -13.67 -14.13 -5.32
C PRO A 23 -12.67 -14.01 -6.49
N ALA A 24 -12.53 -15.09 -7.25
CA ALA A 24 -11.54 -15.26 -8.31
C ALA A 24 -11.83 -14.45 -9.58
N MET A 25 -12.73 -13.47 -9.53
CA MET A 25 -12.99 -12.54 -10.64
C MET A 25 -12.70 -11.08 -10.27
N ASP A 26 -12.96 -10.66 -9.02
CA ASP A 26 -12.66 -9.29 -8.59
C ASP A 26 -11.25 -9.13 -8.03
N ALA A 27 -10.64 -10.18 -7.47
CA ALA A 27 -9.27 -10.13 -6.91
C ALA A 27 -8.19 -9.84 -7.96
N PHE A 28 -8.47 -10.06 -9.25
CA PHE A 28 -7.59 -9.74 -10.38
C PHE A 28 -7.88 -8.36 -11.00
N SER A 29 -8.89 -7.64 -10.50
CA SER A 29 -9.10 -6.24 -10.89
C SER A 29 -8.20 -5.32 -10.05
N PRO A 30 -7.74 -4.17 -10.57
CA PRO A 30 -7.01 -3.19 -9.78
C PRO A 30 -7.76 -2.77 -8.51
N LYS A 31 -9.08 -2.64 -8.57
CA LYS A 31 -9.93 -2.30 -7.42
C LYS A 31 -10.02 -3.42 -6.37
N GLY A 32 -10.16 -4.68 -6.79
CA GLY A 32 -10.19 -5.80 -5.85
C GLY A 32 -8.81 -6.10 -5.26
N PHE A 33 -7.74 -5.85 -6.01
CA PHE A 33 -6.39 -5.86 -5.48
C PHE A 33 -6.15 -4.72 -4.48
N GLU A 34 -6.60 -3.49 -4.77
CA GLU A 34 -6.56 -2.36 -3.82
C GLU A 34 -7.40 -2.64 -2.56
N ALA A 35 -8.60 -3.25 -2.70
CA ALA A 35 -9.44 -3.62 -1.57
C ALA A 35 -8.84 -4.75 -0.72
N MET A 36 -8.13 -5.70 -1.34
CA MET A 36 -7.39 -6.77 -0.66
C MET A 36 -6.11 -6.24 0.00
N MET A 37 -5.44 -5.27 -0.64
CA MET A 37 -4.35 -4.46 -0.10
C MET A 37 -4.89 -3.30 0.73
N GLY A 38 -5.85 -3.61 1.60
CA GLY A 38 -6.43 -2.64 2.51
C GLY A 38 -5.36 -1.92 3.34
N LYS A 39 -5.78 -0.80 3.93
CA LYS A 39 -4.91 0.03 4.77
C LYS A 39 -4.35 -0.80 5.91
N MET A 40 -3.03 -0.99 5.96
CA MET A 40 -2.44 -1.75 7.06
C MET A 40 -2.65 -1.00 8.38
N PRO A 41 -3.08 -1.69 9.46
CA PRO A 41 -3.18 -1.08 10.78
C PRO A 41 -1.86 -0.47 11.22
N LYS A 42 -1.91 0.65 11.95
CA LYS A 42 -0.72 1.35 12.45
C LYS A 42 0.28 0.43 13.15
N ASP A 43 -0.18 -0.47 14.01
CA ASP A 43 0.70 -1.39 14.74
C ASP A 43 1.39 -2.41 13.81
N MET A 44 0.70 -2.83 12.74
CA MET A 44 1.26 -3.71 11.72
C MET A 44 2.29 -2.94 10.87
N MET A 45 2.00 -1.69 10.50
CA MET A 45 2.96 -0.80 9.84
C MET A 45 4.22 -0.63 10.69
N GLU A 46 4.10 -0.36 11.99
CA GLU A 46 5.25 -0.22 12.90
C GLU A 46 6.02 -1.52 13.13
N THR A 47 5.35 -2.68 13.04
CA THR A 47 5.99 -3.99 13.20
C THR A 47 6.81 -4.38 11.96
N PHE A 48 6.25 -4.23 10.76
CA PHE A 48 6.89 -4.68 9.51
C PHE A 48 7.76 -3.59 8.86
N PHE A 49 7.40 -2.32 9.05
CA PHE A 49 8.06 -1.18 8.42
C PHE A 49 8.58 -0.15 9.44
N GLY A 50 8.29 -0.30 10.72
CA GLY A 50 8.80 0.59 11.76
C GLY A 50 10.12 0.13 12.37
N ASN A 51 10.39 0.68 13.54
CA ASN A 51 11.63 0.45 14.30
C ASN A 51 11.51 -0.75 15.27
N THR A 52 10.31 -1.33 15.41
CA THR A 52 9.99 -2.38 16.39
C THR A 52 10.84 -3.64 16.23
N MET A 53 11.06 -4.08 15.00
CA MET A 53 11.89 -5.25 14.67
C MET A 53 13.34 -4.89 14.36
N ASN A 54 13.68 -3.60 14.27
CA ASN A 54 15.00 -3.15 13.79
C ASN A 54 15.50 -1.91 14.55
N PRO A 55 15.89 -2.06 15.83
CA PRO A 55 16.23 -0.94 16.71
C PRO A 55 17.22 0.04 16.07
N ASN A 56 16.90 1.35 16.12
CA ASN A 56 17.60 2.46 15.45
C ASN A 56 17.40 2.55 13.91
N GLY A 57 16.46 1.81 13.34
CA GLY A 57 16.07 1.90 11.94
C GLY A 57 15.11 3.06 11.64
N LEU A 58 14.77 3.23 10.35
CA LEU A 58 13.74 4.18 9.92
C LEU A 58 12.36 3.76 10.41
N ASP A 59 11.58 4.73 10.89
CA ASP A 59 10.17 4.57 11.24
C ASP A 59 9.28 4.39 9.99
N ALA A 60 8.05 3.91 10.20
CA ALA A 60 7.14 3.63 9.09
C ALA A 60 6.81 4.90 8.28
N LYS A 61 6.66 6.04 8.98
CA LYS A 61 6.42 7.34 8.36
C LYS A 61 7.55 7.71 7.38
N THR A 62 8.81 7.67 7.83
CA THR A 62 9.94 8.02 6.97
C THR A 62 10.07 7.07 5.79
N ARG A 63 9.84 5.77 5.99
CA ARG A 63 9.87 4.81 4.88
C ARG A 63 8.81 5.09 3.83
N MET A 64 7.60 5.45 4.22
CA MET A 64 6.55 5.79 3.26
C MET A 64 6.85 7.08 2.51
N LEU A 65 7.41 8.11 3.18
CA LEU A 65 7.87 9.32 2.50
C LEU A 65 9.00 9.02 1.50
N LEU A 66 9.98 8.20 1.86
CA LEU A 66 11.03 7.75 0.93
C LEU A 66 10.46 6.94 -0.24
N THR A 67 9.43 6.14 -0.01
CA THR A 67 8.74 5.38 -1.05
C THR A 67 8.03 6.31 -2.04
N ILE A 68 7.34 7.34 -1.54
CA ILE A 68 6.72 8.39 -2.36
C ILE A 68 7.78 9.11 -3.20
N SER A 69 8.91 9.50 -2.61
CA SER A 69 10.03 10.09 -3.35
C SER A 69 10.54 9.16 -4.45
N GLY A 70 10.80 7.89 -4.12
CA GLY A 70 11.30 6.90 -5.08
C GLY A 70 10.35 6.66 -6.26
N LEU A 71 9.05 6.60 -6.00
CA LEU A 71 8.02 6.47 -7.05
C LEU A 71 7.92 7.73 -7.91
N THR A 72 8.03 8.92 -7.29
CA THR A 72 8.06 10.20 -8.01
C THR A 72 9.30 10.29 -8.91
N MET A 73 10.46 9.86 -8.41
CA MET A 73 11.72 9.82 -9.16
C MET A 73 11.67 8.90 -10.39
N GLN A 74 10.82 7.87 -10.36
CA GLN A 74 10.57 6.97 -11.50
C GLN A 74 9.53 7.54 -12.49
N GLY A 75 9.18 8.83 -12.37
CA GLY A 75 8.21 9.49 -13.24
C GLY A 75 6.75 9.27 -12.81
N ALA A 76 6.50 8.78 -11.59
CA ALA A 76 5.17 8.54 -11.04
C ALA A 76 4.28 7.68 -11.96
N GLN A 77 4.88 6.65 -12.60
CA GLN A 77 4.18 5.78 -13.56
C GLN A 77 3.25 4.76 -12.90
N ASN A 78 3.55 4.37 -11.64
CA ASN A 78 2.77 3.40 -10.89
C ASN A 78 1.81 4.12 -9.93
N ASP A 79 0.68 4.57 -10.46
CA ASP A 79 -0.31 5.36 -9.72
C ASP A 79 -0.86 4.61 -8.51
N ILE A 80 -1.09 3.29 -8.63
CA ILE A 80 -1.63 2.45 -7.55
C ILE A 80 -0.65 2.43 -6.37
N ALA A 81 0.63 2.15 -6.64
CA ALA A 81 1.65 2.14 -5.59
C ALA A 81 1.82 3.51 -4.93
N LEU A 82 1.74 4.60 -5.71
CA LEU A 82 1.86 5.95 -5.18
C LEU A 82 0.67 6.31 -4.28
N ARG A 83 -0.56 6.00 -4.71
CA ARG A 83 -1.77 6.19 -3.89
C ARG A 83 -1.66 5.43 -2.57
N GLN A 84 -1.30 4.15 -2.63
CA GLN A 84 -1.16 3.33 -1.44
C GLN A 84 -0.08 3.87 -0.49
N ALA A 85 1.05 4.32 -1.02
CA ALA A 85 2.13 4.91 -0.22
C ALA A 85 1.67 6.20 0.49
N VAL A 86 0.86 7.05 -0.17
CA VAL A 86 0.26 8.25 0.45
C VAL A 86 -0.73 7.86 1.55
N ILE A 87 -1.62 6.89 1.30
CA ILE A 87 -2.58 6.40 2.30
C ILE A 87 -1.86 5.93 3.57
N HIS A 88 -0.80 5.14 3.40
CA HIS A 88 0.00 4.57 4.48
C HIS A 88 0.90 5.60 5.17
N ALA A 89 1.43 6.59 4.44
CA ALA A 89 2.19 7.68 5.05
C ALA A 89 1.32 8.44 6.07
N VAL A 90 0.08 8.77 5.69
CA VAL A 90 -0.87 9.46 6.58
C VAL A 90 -1.25 8.58 7.77
N GLU A 91 -1.46 7.27 7.56
CA GLU A 91 -1.73 6.32 8.65
C GLU A 91 -0.57 6.24 9.65
N ALA A 92 0.66 6.28 9.13
CA ALA A 92 1.88 6.33 9.93
C ALA A 92 2.12 7.71 10.59
N GLY A 93 1.19 8.67 10.43
CA GLY A 93 1.24 9.98 11.08
C GLY A 93 1.97 11.07 10.27
N ALA A 94 2.16 10.90 8.96
CA ALA A 94 2.60 12.00 8.10
C ALA A 94 1.49 13.04 7.94
N HIS A 95 1.85 14.32 8.09
CA HIS A 95 0.95 15.42 7.74
C HIS A 95 0.85 15.58 6.22
N LYS A 96 -0.29 16.10 5.73
CA LYS A 96 -0.51 16.48 4.33
C LYS A 96 0.65 17.28 3.75
N GLN A 97 1.13 18.27 4.50
CA GLN A 97 2.28 19.11 4.13
C GLN A 97 3.56 18.31 3.91
N GLN A 98 3.84 17.30 4.73
CA GLN A 98 5.06 16.47 4.60
C GLN A 98 5.04 15.65 3.32
N VAL A 99 3.87 15.14 2.92
CA VAL A 99 3.71 14.43 1.64
C VAL A 99 3.93 15.39 0.46
N ILE A 100 3.33 16.58 0.51
CA ILE A 100 3.47 17.60 -0.54
C ILE A 100 4.93 18.03 -0.69
N GLU A 101 5.63 18.32 0.41
CA GLU A 101 7.06 18.70 0.36
C GLU A 101 7.95 17.58 -0.15
N THR A 102 7.66 16.34 0.23
CA THR A 102 8.37 15.14 -0.24
C THR A 102 8.28 14.99 -1.75
N ILE A 103 7.10 15.23 -2.34
CA ILE A 103 6.89 15.21 -3.80
C ILE A 103 7.51 16.45 -4.46
N GLY A 104 7.28 17.63 -3.89
CA GLY A 104 7.78 18.91 -4.40
C GLY A 104 9.30 18.97 -4.50
N GLN A 105 10.01 18.44 -3.50
CA GLN A 105 11.47 18.36 -3.51
C GLN A 105 12.00 17.57 -4.72
N MET A 106 11.24 16.59 -5.23
CA MET A 106 11.66 15.78 -6.37
C MET A 106 11.64 16.55 -7.68
N ALA A 107 10.99 17.73 -7.78
CA ALA A 107 10.97 18.53 -9.01
C ALA A 107 12.39 18.84 -9.54
N VAL A 108 13.35 19.05 -8.63
CA VAL A 108 14.74 19.37 -8.98
C VAL A 108 15.48 18.16 -9.58
N PHE A 109 15.06 16.94 -9.25
CA PHE A 109 15.78 15.71 -9.60
C PHE A 109 15.06 14.88 -10.68
N ALA A 110 13.74 14.79 -10.59
CA ALA A 110 12.87 14.06 -11.53
C ALA A 110 12.26 14.96 -12.61
N GLY A 111 12.39 16.28 -12.47
CA GLY A 111 11.74 17.26 -13.32
C GLY A 111 10.32 17.59 -12.89
N ILE A 112 9.84 18.75 -13.34
CA ILE A 112 8.49 19.27 -13.06
C ILE A 112 7.38 18.29 -13.49
N PRO A 113 7.42 17.64 -14.67
CA PRO A 113 6.33 16.75 -15.09
C PRO A 113 6.07 15.57 -14.15
N ALA A 114 7.14 14.94 -13.65
CA ALA A 114 7.03 13.83 -12.70
C ALA A 114 6.46 14.27 -11.36
N MET A 115 6.92 15.43 -10.86
CA MET A 115 6.39 16.04 -9.64
C MET A 115 4.91 16.40 -9.78
N THR A 116 4.51 17.06 -10.88
CA THR A 116 3.11 17.46 -11.11
C THR A 116 2.20 16.24 -11.14
N ARG A 117 2.55 15.19 -11.88
CA ARG A 117 1.78 13.94 -11.93
C ARG A 117 1.65 13.30 -10.54
N ALA A 118 2.75 13.22 -9.79
CA ALA A 118 2.70 12.67 -8.44
C ALA A 118 1.81 13.51 -7.50
N MET A 119 1.84 14.83 -7.64
CA MET A 119 1.03 15.76 -6.86
C MET A 119 -0.47 15.58 -7.13
N GLU A 120 -0.87 15.45 -8.39
CA GLU A 120 -2.27 15.18 -8.78
C GLU A 120 -2.79 13.88 -8.15
N ILE A 121 -1.99 12.81 -8.20
CA ILE A 121 -2.33 11.52 -7.61
C ILE A 121 -2.46 11.64 -6.09
N ALA A 122 -1.49 12.30 -5.44
CA ALA A 122 -1.48 12.47 -3.99
C ALA A 122 -2.65 13.34 -3.49
N GLN A 123 -2.96 14.44 -4.19
CA GLN A 123 -4.09 15.30 -3.86
C GLN A 123 -5.41 14.54 -3.91
N GLY A 124 -5.64 13.72 -4.94
CA GLY A 124 -6.85 12.90 -5.01
C GLY A 124 -7.04 12.01 -3.77
N VAL A 125 -5.95 11.46 -3.22
CA VAL A 125 -6.03 10.65 -1.98
C VAL A 125 -6.22 11.50 -0.73
N LEU A 126 -5.59 12.67 -0.67
CA LEU A 126 -5.58 13.53 0.51
C LEU A 126 -6.90 14.29 0.67
N ASP A 127 -7.55 14.64 -0.42
CA ASP A 127 -8.82 15.37 -0.43
C ASP A 127 -10.01 14.41 -0.19
N ASP A 128 -9.94 13.15 -0.67
CA ASP A 128 -10.95 12.12 -0.38
C ASP A 128 -11.06 11.81 1.13
N LYS A 129 -9.99 12.02 1.91
CA LYS A 129 -9.99 11.81 3.36
C LYS A 129 -10.57 12.98 4.17
N GLU A 130 -10.71 14.18 3.60
CA GLU A 130 -11.36 15.29 4.29
C GLU A 130 -12.90 15.11 4.36
N GLY A 131 -13.48 14.20 3.55
CA GLY A 131 -14.92 13.89 3.54
C GLY A 131 -15.39 12.80 4.51
N ASP A 132 -14.47 12.08 5.15
CA ASP A 132 -14.74 10.95 6.07
C ASP A 132 -14.42 11.28 7.55
N ALA A 133 -14.22 12.56 7.88
CA ALA A 133 -13.89 13.06 9.23
C ALA A 133 -15.06 13.79 9.91
#